data_AF-W4VQ81-F1
#
_entry.id   AF-W4VQ81-F1
#
_cell.length_a   1.000
_cell.length_b   1.000
_cell.length_c   1.000
_cell.angle_alpha   90.00
_cell.angle_beta   90.00
_cell.angle_gamma   90.00
#
_symmetry.space_group_name_H-M   'P 1'
#
loop_
_entity.id
_entity.type
_entity.pdbx_description
1 polymer ?
#
loop_
_entity_poly.entity_id
_entity_poly.type
_entity_poly.pdbx_seq_one_letter_code
_entity_poly.pdbx_strand_id
1 'polypeptide(L)'
;MKHIHAHYANYFNHKYHFTGHVFESRYGAELLTTVEYELEVNKYIHLNPIRANMVQDLKDYKWSSYFDYINLNHSSIVSTDRIFSLFSEPKTEHYKRFLHVKVQQESKYLNAKKEEEGVHGYKYI
;
A
#
# COMPACT_ATOMS: atom_id res chain seq x y z
N MET A 1 10.32 -4.89 -13.49
CA MET A 1 10.44 -3.54 -12.87
C MET A 1 11.58 -2.67 -13.43
N LYS A 2 12.72 -3.21 -13.90
CA LYS A 2 13.85 -2.40 -14.43
C LYS A 2 13.42 -1.32 -15.43
N HIS A 3 12.58 -1.66 -16.42
CA HIS A 3 12.13 -0.71 -17.44
C HIS A 3 11.32 0.44 -16.83
N ILE A 4 10.27 0.15 -16.05
CA ILE A 4 9.41 1.17 -15.44
C ILE A 4 10.23 2.13 -14.56
N HIS A 5 11.11 1.59 -13.70
CA HIS A 5 11.97 2.43 -12.85
C HIS A 5 12.93 3.28 -13.68
N ALA A 6 13.59 2.72 -14.70
CA ALA A 6 14.53 3.46 -15.53
C ALA A 6 13.83 4.60 -16.29
N HIS A 7 12.67 4.33 -16.90
CA HIS A 7 11.89 5.36 -17.60
C HIS A 7 11.43 6.47 -16.64
N TYR A 8 10.95 6.12 -15.45
CA TYR A 8 10.53 7.12 -14.46
C TYR A 8 11.71 7.95 -13.94
N ALA A 9 12.85 7.32 -13.63
CA ALA A 9 14.04 8.03 -13.16
C ALA A 9 14.58 9.01 -14.22
N ASN A 10 14.63 8.59 -15.49
CA ASN A 10 15.02 9.47 -16.59
C ASN A 10 14.06 10.66 -16.73
N TYR A 11 12.75 10.40 -16.68
CA TYR A 11 11.74 11.46 -16.71
C TYR A 11 11.89 12.43 -15.53
N PHE A 12 12.04 11.92 -14.31
CA PHE A 12 12.19 12.71 -13.09
C PHE A 12 13.43 13.60 -13.14
N ASN A 13 14.59 13.01 -13.48
CA ASN A 13 15.86 13.73 -13.58
C ASN A 13 15.79 14.86 -14.62
N HIS A 14 15.20 14.57 -15.78
CA HIS A 14 15.02 15.58 -16.83
C HIS A 14 14.05 16.68 -16.41
N LYS A 15 12.91 16.32 -15.81
CA LYS A 15 11.85 17.28 -15.43
C LYS A 15 12.28 18.24 -14.33
N TYR A 16 13.02 17.75 -13.34
CA TYR A 16 13.40 18.52 -12.15
C TYR A 16 14.88 18.94 -12.15
N HIS A 17 15.60 18.73 -13.26
CA HIS A 17 17.05 18.95 -13.37
C HIS A 17 17.84 18.28 -12.24
N PHE A 18 17.37 17.13 -11.74
CA PHE A 18 18.00 16.38 -10.67
C PHE A 18 19.11 15.48 -11.21
N THR A 19 20.24 15.41 -10.51
CA THR A 19 21.36 14.52 -10.83
C THR A 19 21.55 13.53 -9.70
N GLY A 20 21.43 12.24 -10.00
CA GLY A 20 21.63 11.16 -9.03
C GLY A 20 20.64 10.01 -9.17
N HIS A 21 20.66 9.13 -8.18
CA HIS A 21 19.74 8.00 -8.05
C HIS A 21 18.40 8.46 -7.47
N VAL A 22 17.30 8.18 -8.18
CA VAL A 22 15.93 8.50 -7.75
C VAL A 22 15.38 7.45 -6.78
N PHE A 23 15.77 6.19 -6.96
CA PHE A 23 15.35 5.08 -6.11
C PHE A 23 16.50 4.68 -5.18
N GLU A 24 16.18 4.45 -3.90
CA GLU A 24 17.18 4.09 -2.87
C GLU A 24 17.76 2.69 -3.09
N SER A 25 16.94 1.72 -3.52
CA SER A 25 17.35 0.33 -3.68
C SER A 25 16.66 -0.36 -4.87
N ARG A 26 17.06 -1.61 -5.16
CA ARG A 26 16.39 -2.43 -6.16
C ARG A 26 15.02 -2.88 -5.62
N TYR A 27 14.05 -3.04 -6.52
CA TYR A 27 12.76 -3.62 -6.16
C TYR A 27 12.92 -5.02 -5.57
N GLY A 28 12.14 -5.31 -4.53
CA GLY A 28 11.94 -6.68 -4.04
C GLY A 28 10.86 -7.40 -4.84
N ALA A 29 10.94 -8.72 -4.87
CA ALA A 29 9.90 -9.58 -5.43
C ALA A 29 9.82 -10.86 -4.60
N GLU A 30 8.61 -11.22 -4.20
CA GLU A 30 8.33 -12.45 -3.47
C GLU A 30 7.09 -13.12 -4.06
N LEU A 31 7.09 -14.45 -4.10
CA LEU A 31 5.96 -15.21 -4.61
C LEU A 31 4.88 -15.32 -3.54
N LEU A 32 3.64 -14.98 -3.92
CA LEU A 32 2.47 -15.24 -3.08
C LEU A 32 2.08 -16.71 -3.24
N THR A 33 2.37 -17.51 -2.23
CA THR A 33 2.16 -18.97 -2.26
C THR A 33 0.82 -19.42 -1.71
N THR A 34 0.12 -18.56 -0.96
CA THR A 34 -1.19 -18.87 -0.37
C THR A 34 -2.19 -17.72 -0.57
N VAL A 35 -3.47 -18.05 -0.52
CA VAL A 35 -4.58 -17.08 -0.63
C VAL A 35 -4.58 -16.13 0.56
N GLU A 36 -4.26 -16.63 1.75
CA GLU A 36 -4.17 -15.83 2.96
C GLU A 36 -3.05 -14.79 2.83
N TYR A 37 -1.90 -15.18 2.26
CA TYR A 37 -0.79 -14.26 2.03
C TYR A 37 -1.16 -13.20 0.98
N GLU A 38 -1.84 -13.59 -0.10
CA GLU A 38 -2.35 -12.67 -1.12
C GLU A 38 -3.30 -11.61 -0.53
N LEU A 39 -4.23 -12.01 0.34
CA LEU A 39 -5.14 -11.10 1.03
C LEU A 39 -4.40 -10.17 1.99
N GLU A 40 -3.48 -10.69 2.81
CA GLU A 40 -2.73 -9.87 3.76
C GLU A 40 -1.83 -8.84 3.06
N VAL A 41 -1.23 -9.18 1.92
CA VAL A 41 -0.47 -8.23 1.09
C VAL A 41 -1.38 -7.17 0.49
N ASN A 42 -2.54 -7.55 -0.06
CA ASN A 42 -3.51 -6.59 -0.58
C ASN A 42 -3.95 -5.60 0.52
N LYS A 43 -4.28 -6.12 1.72
CA LYS A 43 -4.60 -5.31 2.90
C LYS A 43 -3.45 -4.41 3.32
N TYR A 44 -2.23 -4.93 3.34
CA TYR A 44 -1.05 -4.17 3.69
C TYR A 44 -0.89 -2.94 2.78
N ILE A 45 -1.02 -3.13 1.47
CA ILE A 45 -0.87 -2.06 0.47
C ILE A 45 -1.90 -0.95 0.72
N HIS A 46 -3.17 -1.30 0.91
CA HIS A 46 -4.21 -0.30 1.16
C HIS A 46 -4.05 0.39 2.50
N LEU A 47 -3.65 -0.32 3.55
CA LEU A 47 -3.47 0.26 4.89
C LEU A 47 -2.16 1.03 5.07
N ASN A 48 -1.19 0.90 4.16
CA ASN A 48 0.12 1.53 4.28
C ASN A 48 0.07 3.06 4.49
N PRO A 49 -0.79 3.84 3.79
CA PRO A 49 -0.90 5.28 4.02
C PRO A 49 -1.33 5.65 5.45
N ILE A 50 -2.21 4.85 6.05
CA ILE A 50 -2.61 5.04 7.46
C ILE A 50 -1.46 4.67 8.38
N ARG A 51 -0.82 3.51 8.16
CA ARG A 51 0.32 3.05 8.98
C ARG A 51 1.50 4.03 8.93
N ALA A 52 1.75 4.63 7.77
CA ALA A 52 2.75 5.66 7.57
C ALA A 52 2.34 7.04 8.12
N ASN A 53 1.14 7.17 8.72
CA ASN A 53 0.56 8.42 9.23
C ASN A 53 0.41 9.52 8.16
N MET A 54 0.20 9.14 6.90
CA MET A 54 -0.03 10.08 5.80
C MET A 54 -1.48 10.58 5.79
N VAL A 55 -2.41 9.73 6.22
CA VAL A 55 -3.86 10.00 6.29
C VAL A 55 -4.48 9.30 7.50
N GLN A 56 -5.65 9.78 7.95
CA GLN A 56 -6.42 9.13 9.03
C GLN A 56 -7.49 8.18 8.48
N ASP A 57 -8.01 8.45 7.28
CA ASP A 57 -8.96 7.59 6.57
C ASP A 57 -8.39 7.19 5.20
N LEU A 58 -8.65 5.95 4.76
CA LEU A 58 -8.25 5.46 3.44
C LEU A 58 -8.81 6.31 2.30
N LYS A 59 -9.99 6.90 2.51
CA LYS A 59 -10.63 7.79 1.53
C LYS A 59 -9.80 9.05 1.23
N ASP A 60 -8.93 9.47 2.15
CA ASP A 60 -8.11 10.66 1.94
C ASP A 60 -6.87 10.37 1.10
N TYR A 61 -6.54 9.09 0.83
CA TYR A 61 -5.38 8.69 0.04
C TYR A 61 -5.74 8.25 -1.38
N LYS A 62 -5.81 9.24 -2.28
CA LYS A 62 -6.15 9.05 -3.71
C LYS A 62 -5.12 8.25 -4.53
N TRP A 63 -3.91 8.03 -4.02
CA TRP A 63 -2.80 7.40 -4.75
C TRP A 63 -2.75 5.89 -4.53
N SER A 64 -3.92 5.24 -4.51
CA SER A 64 -4.06 3.80 -4.39
C SER A 64 -5.27 3.31 -5.18
N SER A 65 -5.33 2.00 -5.44
CA SER A 65 -6.50 1.36 -6.07
C SER A 65 -7.68 1.14 -5.11
N TYR A 66 -7.63 1.66 -3.88
CA TYR A 66 -8.69 1.44 -2.88
C TYR A 66 -10.08 1.82 -3.41
N PHE A 67 -10.17 2.90 -4.18
CA PHE A 67 -11.42 3.36 -4.79
C PHE A 67 -11.99 2.40 -5.84
N ASP A 68 -11.14 1.65 -6.55
CA ASP A 68 -11.58 0.57 -7.46
C ASP A 68 -12.21 -0.58 -6.66
N TYR A 69 -11.76 -0.84 -5.43
CA TYR A 69 -12.28 -1.90 -4.56
C TYR A 69 -13.57 -1.52 -3.79
N ILE A 70 -13.89 -0.24 -3.68
CA ILE A 70 -15.13 0.22 -3.06
C ILE A 70 -16.18 0.67 -4.08
N ASN A 71 -15.98 0.32 -5.36
CA ASN A 71 -16.85 0.67 -6.50
C ASN A 71 -17.12 2.17 -6.62
N LEU A 72 -16.12 2.99 -6.28
CA LEU A 72 -16.16 4.44 -6.48
C LEU A 72 -15.32 4.89 -7.67
N ASN A 73 -14.60 3.96 -8.31
CA ASN A 73 -13.83 4.17 -9.53
C ASN A 73 -13.75 2.89 -10.35
N HIS A 74 -13.61 3.01 -11.67
CA HIS A 74 -13.31 1.90 -12.58
C HIS A 74 -12.16 2.32 -13.48
N SER A 75 -10.93 2.11 -13.03
CA SER A 75 -9.75 2.38 -13.84
C SER A 75 -9.45 1.24 -14.82
N SER A 76 -8.95 1.57 -16.01
CA SER A 76 -8.54 0.57 -17.02
C SER A 76 -7.25 -0.17 -16.67
N ILE A 77 -6.56 0.24 -15.61
CA ILE A 77 -5.25 -0.28 -15.21
C ILE A 77 -5.30 -1.19 -13.98
N VAL A 78 -6.46 -1.29 -13.31
CA VAL A 78 -6.67 -2.14 -12.13
C VAL A 78 -7.69 -3.23 -12.45
N SER A 79 -7.34 -4.49 -12.16
CA SER A 79 -8.32 -5.59 -12.10
C SER A 79 -8.54 -5.97 -10.65
N THR A 80 -9.80 -5.95 -10.23
CA THR A 80 -10.22 -6.33 -8.86
C THR A 80 -10.75 -7.75 -8.79
N ASP A 81 -11.00 -8.39 -9.94
CA ASP A 81 -11.69 -9.69 -10.07
C ASP A 81 -11.04 -10.79 -9.24
N ARG A 82 -9.69 -10.86 -9.25
CA ARG A 82 -8.93 -11.88 -8.53
C ARG A 82 -9.20 -11.81 -7.03
N ILE A 83 -9.01 -10.64 -6.42
CA ILE A 83 -9.21 -10.47 -4.98
C ILE A 83 -10.68 -10.58 -4.63
N PHE A 84 -11.57 -9.98 -5.42
CA PHE A 84 -13.02 -10.09 -5.21
C PHE A 84 -13.56 -11.52 -5.34
N SER A 85 -12.94 -12.40 -6.13
CA SER A 85 -13.32 -13.82 -6.21
C SER A 85 -13.17 -14.56 -4.88
N LEU A 86 -12.37 -14.01 -3.94
CA LEU A 86 -12.12 -14.57 -2.61
C LEU A 86 -13.16 -14.14 -1.57
N PHE A 87 -14.07 -13.23 -1.92
CA PHE A 87 -15.11 -12.71 -1.03
C PHE A 87 -16.49 -13.20 -1.45
N SER A 88 -17.33 -13.56 -0.47
CA SER A 88 -18.74 -13.82 -0.69
C SER A 88 -19.50 -12.53 -0.99
N GLU A 89 -20.66 -12.65 -1.64
CA GLU A 89 -21.53 -11.49 -1.86
C GLU A 89 -22.16 -10.99 -0.54
N PRO A 90 -22.31 -9.67 -0.34
CA PRO A 90 -21.84 -8.59 -1.20
C PRO A 90 -20.34 -8.29 -1.04
N LYS A 91 -19.58 -8.49 -2.12
CA LYS A 91 -18.09 -8.45 -2.10
C LYS A 91 -17.53 -7.16 -1.53
N THR A 92 -18.04 -6.02 -1.96
CA THR A 92 -17.56 -4.71 -1.51
C THR A 92 -17.69 -4.49 -0.01
N GLU A 93 -18.79 -4.95 0.59
CA GLU A 93 -18.99 -4.79 2.04
C GLU A 93 -18.11 -5.74 2.84
N HIS A 94 -17.94 -6.98 2.38
CA HIS A 94 -17.00 -7.90 3.01
C HIS A 94 -15.55 -7.44 2.87
N TYR A 95 -15.19 -6.87 1.72
CA TYR A 95 -13.88 -6.28 1.50
C TYR A 95 -13.62 -5.07 2.42
N LYS A 96 -14.59 -4.16 2.54
CA LYS A 96 -14.51 -3.06 3.50
C LYS A 96 -14.29 -3.60 4.91
N ARG A 97 -15.10 -4.55 5.37
CA ARG A 97 -14.94 -5.17 6.72
C ARG A 97 -13.55 -5.76 6.90
N PHE A 98 -13.05 -6.49 5.90
CA PHE A 98 -11.71 -7.08 5.92
C PHE A 98 -10.61 -6.04 6.19
N LEU A 99 -10.69 -4.84 5.62
CA LEU A 99 -9.72 -3.77 5.89
C LEU A 99 -9.86 -3.16 7.30
N HIS A 100 -11.07 -3.05 7.85
CA HIS A 100 -11.31 -2.40 9.14
C HIS A 100 -10.83 -3.20 10.37
N VAL A 101 -10.73 -4.53 10.28
CA VAL A 101 -10.50 -5.40 11.46
C VAL A 101 -9.14 -5.18 12.17
N LYS A 102 -8.13 -4.56 11.55
CA LYS A 102 -6.77 -4.45 12.12
C LYS A 102 -6.25 -3.04 12.43
N VAL A 103 -6.91 -1.97 11.94
CA VAL A 103 -6.37 -0.60 12.07
C VAL A 103 -6.28 -0.15 13.53
N GLN A 104 -7.27 -0.46 14.37
CA GLN A 104 -7.28 -0.02 15.76
C GLN A 104 -6.18 -0.65 16.64
N GLN A 105 -5.75 -1.88 16.34
CA GLN A 105 -4.67 -2.52 17.10
C GLN A 105 -3.30 -2.05 16.60
N GLU A 106 -3.10 -1.97 15.28
CA GLU A 106 -1.81 -1.59 14.69
C GLU A 106 -1.44 -0.13 14.93
N SER A 107 -2.40 0.81 14.90
CA SER A 107 -2.15 2.21 15.30
C SER A 107 -1.70 2.29 16.75
N LYS A 108 -2.25 1.43 17.62
CA LYS A 108 -1.87 1.34 19.04
C LYS A 108 -0.46 0.76 19.20
N TYR A 109 -0.11 -0.28 18.45
CA TYR A 109 1.23 -0.87 18.44
C TYR A 109 2.29 0.08 17.87
N LEU A 110 2.00 0.79 16.78
CA LEU A 110 2.96 1.75 16.20
C LEU A 110 3.18 2.97 17.10
N ASN A 111 2.12 3.43 17.78
CA ASN A 111 2.23 4.52 18.75
C ASN A 111 3.04 4.08 19.98
N ALA A 112 2.78 2.88 20.50
CA ALA A 112 3.58 2.30 21.59
C ALA A 112 5.07 2.12 21.19
N LYS A 113 5.34 1.68 19.96
CA LYS A 113 6.70 1.49 19.45
C LYS A 113 7.42 2.82 19.22
N LYS A 114 6.72 3.90 18.82
CA LYS A 114 7.29 5.26 18.76
C LYS A 114 7.62 5.83 20.14
N GLU A 115 6.84 5.50 21.17
CA GLU A 115 7.13 5.86 22.56
C GLU A 115 8.36 5.10 23.09
N GLU A 116 8.53 3.83 22.70
CA GLU A 116 9.70 3.00 23.06
C GLU A 116 10.97 3.35 22.24
N GLU A 117 10.84 3.65 20.94
CA GLU A 117 11.95 3.99 20.03
C GLU A 117 12.38 5.46 20.10
N GLY A 118 11.68 6.30 20.87
CA GLY A 118 12.12 7.66 21.24
C GLY A 118 13.48 7.72 21.96
N VAL A 119 14.07 6.57 22.30
CA VAL A 119 15.42 6.44 22.87
C VAL A 119 16.45 5.90 21.87
N HIS A 120 16.05 5.34 20.72
CA HIS A 120 17.02 4.86 19.72
C HIS A 120 16.45 4.82 18.31
N GLY A 121 16.87 5.79 17.48
CA GLY A 121 16.46 5.90 16.09
C GLY A 121 16.96 4.74 15.24
N TYR A 122 16.03 4.03 14.61
CA TYR A 122 16.33 3.14 13.48
C TYR A 122 15.68 3.68 12.21
N LYS A 123 16.54 3.84 11.19
CA LYS A 123 16.21 4.01 9.79
C LYS A 123 15.36 2.81 9.33
N TYR A 124 14.19 3.08 8.77
CA TYR A 124 13.54 2.14 7.88
C TYR A 124 14.36 2.06 6.60
N ILE A 125 14.77 0.84 6.25
CA ILE A 125 15.41 0.41 4.99
C ILE A 125 14.48 0.58 3.78
#